data_AF-A0AAP2USD8-F1
#
_entry.id   AF-A0AAP2USD8-F1
#
_cell.length_a   1.000
_cell.length_b   1.000
_cell.length_c   1.000
_cell.angle_alpha   90.00
_cell.angle_beta   90.00
_cell.angle_gamma   90.00
#
_symmetry.space_group_name_H-M   'P 1'
#
loop_
_entity.id
_entity.type
_entity.pdbx_description
1 polymer ?
#
loop_
_entity_poly.entity_id
_entity_poly.type
_entity_poly.pdbx_seq_one_letter_code
_entity_poly.pdbx_strand_id
1 'polypeptide(L)'
;MSGRSVSRWETGINMPDISLLVEIAEFYDVSISEIIDGERKSEKMNEEVKKTALKLSDYTETINKTIRKRLFFLTIIAFIGMLAFVTIEALGLDTPNSIYENIAGCGLGLNFGILIVIAMYLSGILTKIKERRMTRKNARNM
;
A
#
# COMPACT_ATOMS: atom_id res chain seq x y z
N MET A 1 11.33 2.52 -31.49
CA MET A 1 11.85 3.50 -30.50
C MET A 1 11.26 3.15 -29.16
N SER A 2 12.00 2.45 -28.30
CA SER A 2 11.51 2.12 -26.96
C SER A 2 11.38 3.41 -26.15
N GLY A 3 10.16 3.81 -25.77
CA GLY A 3 9.88 5.00 -24.96
C GLY A 3 10.37 4.91 -23.51
N ARG A 4 11.62 4.48 -23.30
CA ARG A 4 12.25 4.27 -21.98
C ARG A 4 13.03 5.49 -21.47
N SER A 5 13.11 6.58 -22.23
CA SER A 5 13.87 7.77 -21.84
C SER A 5 13.09 8.76 -20.96
N VAL A 6 11.76 8.66 -20.96
CA VAL A 6 10.88 9.55 -20.19
C VAL A 6 10.48 8.83 -18.92
N SER A 7 10.65 9.48 -17.78
CA SER A 7 10.40 8.85 -16.50
C SER A 7 8.91 8.61 -16.26
N ARG A 8 8.58 7.66 -15.37
CA ARG A 8 7.18 7.32 -15.05
C ARG A 8 6.44 8.48 -14.38
N TRP A 9 7.16 9.40 -13.76
CA TRP A 9 6.58 10.60 -13.15
C TRP A 9 6.28 11.67 -14.20
N GLU A 10 7.17 11.88 -15.16
CA GLU A 10 6.98 12.78 -16.30
C GLU A 10 5.81 12.35 -17.21
N THR A 11 5.51 11.05 -17.25
CA THR A 11 4.35 10.51 -17.98
C THR A 11 3.07 10.44 -17.14
N GLY A 12 3.08 10.96 -15.90
CA GLY A 12 1.93 10.94 -14.99
C GLY A 12 1.51 9.54 -14.52
N ILE A 13 2.34 8.51 -14.75
CA ILE A 13 2.04 7.12 -14.41
C ILE A 13 2.25 6.85 -12.92
N ASN A 14 3.27 7.47 -12.30
CA ASN A 14 3.56 7.30 -10.88
C ASN A 14 4.30 8.52 -10.32
N MET A 15 3.75 9.15 -9.27
CA MET A 15 4.43 10.23 -8.56
C MET A 15 5.56 9.66 -7.68
N PRO A 16 6.75 10.31 -7.63
CA PRO A 16 7.77 10.00 -6.64
C PRO A 16 7.29 10.29 -5.22
N ASP A 17 8.06 9.84 -4.22
CA ASP A 17 7.78 10.15 -2.82
C ASP A 17 7.92 11.66 -2.55
N ILE A 18 7.15 12.18 -1.58
CA ILE A 18 7.14 13.61 -1.26
C ILE A 18 8.50 14.05 -0.72
N SER A 19 9.19 13.21 0.06
CA SER A 19 10.56 13.48 0.52
C SER A 19 11.53 13.71 -0.64
N LEU A 20 11.45 12.87 -1.68
CA LEU A 20 12.29 12.98 -2.87
C LEU A 20 11.97 14.24 -3.69
N LEU A 21 10.69 14.63 -3.77
CA LEU A 21 10.29 15.90 -4.40
C LEU A 21 10.89 17.11 -3.67
N VAL A 22 10.92 17.09 -2.33
CA VAL A 22 11.55 18.14 -1.52
C VAL A 22 13.06 18.22 -1.80
N GLU A 23 13.73 17.06 -1.89
CA GLU A 23 15.18 16.98 -2.15
C GLU A 23 15.54 17.54 -3.53
N ILE A 24 14.78 17.19 -4.58
CA ILE A 24 15.00 17.70 -5.95
C ILE A 24 14.71 19.20 -6.02
N ALA A 25 13.64 19.67 -5.37
CA ALA A 25 13.29 21.09 -5.30
C ALA A 25 14.41 21.91 -4.65
N GLU A 26 15.00 21.40 -3.57
CA GLU A 26 16.12 22.04 -2.88
C GLU A 26 17.42 22.02 -3.70
N PHE A 27 17.69 20.92 -4.41
CA PHE A 27 18.88 20.81 -5.27
C PHE A 27 18.88 21.81 -6.44
N TYR A 28 17.72 22.02 -7.07
CA TYR A 28 17.58 22.92 -8.23
C TYR A 28 17.09 24.33 -7.88
N ASP A 29 16.89 24.65 -6.59
CA ASP A 29 16.35 25.92 -6.09
C ASP A 29 14.99 26.31 -6.73
N VAL A 30 14.12 25.30 -6.93
CA VAL A 30 12.78 25.44 -7.52
C VAL A 30 11.70 25.07 -6.50
N SER A 31 10.45 25.45 -6.77
CA SER A 31 9.31 25.00 -5.96
C SER A 31 8.86 23.59 -6.31
N ILE A 32 8.29 22.85 -5.35
CA ILE A 32 7.67 21.53 -5.60
C ILE A 32 6.58 21.65 -6.68
N SER A 33 5.84 22.76 -6.70
CA SER A 33 4.80 23.04 -7.70
C SER A 33 5.38 23.17 -9.12
N GLU A 34 6.56 23.79 -9.30
CA GLU A 34 7.22 23.83 -10.61
C GLU A 34 7.59 22.43 -11.12
N ILE A 35 8.02 21.53 -10.22
CA ILE A 35 8.32 20.13 -10.57
C ILE A 35 7.05 19.36 -10.97
N ILE A 36 5.93 19.60 -10.27
CA ILE A 36 4.66 18.91 -10.51
C ILE A 36 3.94 19.46 -11.75
N ASP A 37 3.88 20.78 -11.88
CA ASP A 37 3.16 21.47 -12.97
C ASP A 37 3.97 21.47 -14.27
N GLY A 38 5.30 21.30 -14.20
CA GLY A 38 6.19 21.35 -15.36
C GLY A 38 6.36 22.75 -15.97
N GLU A 39 5.85 23.79 -15.30
CA GLU A 39 5.90 25.18 -15.75
C GLU A 39 6.94 25.96 -14.95
N ARG A 40 7.77 26.76 -15.65
CA ARG A 40 8.72 27.67 -15.00
C ARG A 40 7.96 28.69 -14.17
N LYS A 41 8.19 28.70 -12.86
CA LYS A 41 7.70 29.74 -11.96
C LYS A 41 8.93 30.36 -11.31
N SER A 42 9.04 31.69 -11.26
CA SER A 42 10.20 32.34 -10.63
C SER A 42 10.16 32.28 -9.10
N GLU A 43 9.28 31.46 -8.53
CA GLU A 43 8.94 31.46 -7.11
C GLU A 43 9.72 30.34 -6.43
N LYS A 44 10.61 30.72 -5.50
CA LYS A 44 11.40 29.77 -4.71
C LYS A 44 10.51 29.01 -3.74
N MET A 45 10.95 27.81 -3.36
CA MET A 45 10.25 27.01 -2.36
C MET A 45 10.12 27.74 -1.02
N ASN A 46 8.89 27.94 -0.56
CA ASN A 46 8.62 28.47 0.77
C ASN A 46 8.95 27.42 1.85
N GLU A 47 9.67 27.83 2.89
CA GLU A 47 10.01 27.00 4.06
C GLU A 47 8.80 26.34 4.75
N GLU A 48 7.65 27.01 4.78
CA GLU A 48 6.41 26.44 5.33
C GLU A 48 5.88 25.29 4.49
N VAL A 49 5.96 25.41 3.16
CA VAL A 49 5.56 24.37 2.21
C VAL A 49 6.49 23.17 2.33
N LYS A 50 7.81 23.42 2.42
CA LYS A 50 8.83 22.39 2.67
C LYS A 50 8.54 21.61 3.95
N LYS A 51 8.35 22.31 5.08
CA LYS A 51 8.04 21.69 6.38
C LYS A 51 6.76 20.87 6.34
N THR A 52 5.75 21.35 5.62
CA THR A 52 4.47 20.65 5.49
C THR A 52 4.62 19.38 4.65
N ALA A 53 5.34 19.46 3.52
CA ALA A 53 5.65 18.32 2.67
C ALA A 53 6.43 17.23 3.41
N LEU A 54 7.48 17.60 4.16
CA LEU A 54 8.26 16.66 4.97
C LEU A 54 7.39 16.00 6.06
N LYS A 55 6.59 16.78 6.79
CA LYS A 55 5.65 16.21 7.78
C LYS A 55 4.66 15.23 7.17
N LEU A 56 4.16 15.50 5.96
CA LEU A 56 3.26 14.59 5.24
C LEU A 56 3.98 13.30 4.84
N SER A 57 5.24 13.41 4.40
CA SER A 57 6.09 12.25 4.06
C SER A 57 6.30 11.37 5.29
N ASP A 58 6.76 11.95 6.40
CA ASP A 58 6.99 11.26 7.67
C ASP A 58 5.70 10.59 8.17
N TYR A 59 4.57 11.31 8.13
CA TYR A 59 3.27 10.79 8.51
C TYR A 59 2.88 9.56 7.68
N THR A 60 3.06 9.63 6.36
CA THR A 60 2.77 8.51 5.45
C THR A 60 3.67 7.30 5.75
N GLU A 61 4.95 7.53 6.03
CA GLU A 61 5.88 6.47 6.40
C GLU A 61 5.49 5.79 7.72
N THR A 62 5.10 6.56 8.75
CA THR A 62 4.65 6.00 10.03
C THR A 62 3.39 5.16 9.91
N ILE A 63 2.43 5.59 9.06
CA ILE A 63 1.22 4.81 8.77
C ILE A 63 1.60 3.52 8.05
N ASN A 64 2.40 3.60 6.99
CA ASN A 64 2.81 2.43 6.21
C ASN A 64 3.56 1.41 7.09
N LYS A 65 4.42 1.88 7.98
CA LYS A 65 5.12 1.05 8.97
C LYS A 65 4.14 0.37 9.93
N THR A 66 3.13 1.09 10.41
CA THR A 66 2.10 0.56 11.31
C THR A 66 1.23 -0.49 10.61
N ILE A 67 0.80 -0.24 9.38
CA ILE A 67 0.03 -1.19 8.58
C ILE A 67 0.86 -2.45 8.31
N ARG A 68 2.13 -2.29 7.90
CA ARG A 68 3.05 -3.41 7.66
C ARG A 68 3.23 -4.27 8.92
N LYS A 69 3.42 -3.66 10.09
CA LYS A 69 3.50 -4.38 11.38
C LYS A 69 2.22 -5.17 11.66
N ARG A 70 1.04 -4.56 11.49
CA ARG A 70 -0.24 -5.25 11.71
C ARG A 70 -0.42 -6.46 10.78
N LEU A 71 -0.09 -6.30 9.50
CA LEU A 71 -0.12 -7.40 8.53
C LEU A 71 0.87 -8.51 8.90
N PHE A 72 2.07 -8.15 9.37
CA PHE A 72 3.03 -9.12 9.86
C PHE A 72 2.50 -9.93 11.04
N PHE A 73 1.88 -9.29 12.04
CA PHE A 73 1.24 -10.03 13.14
C PHE A 73 0.10 -10.96 12.66
N LEU A 74 -0.74 -10.50 11.72
CA LEU A 74 -1.78 -11.34 11.12
C LEU A 74 -1.18 -12.56 10.40
N THR A 75 -0.06 -12.39 9.69
CA THR A 75 0.62 -13.51 9.01
C THR A 75 1.17 -14.54 9.99
N ILE A 76 1.71 -14.12 11.14
CA ILE A 76 2.21 -15.03 12.18
C ILE A 76 1.05 -15.85 12.76
N ILE A 77 -0.08 -15.23 13.08
CA ILE A 77 -1.26 -15.91 13.62
C ILE A 77 -1.78 -16.95 12.63
N ALA A 78 -1.88 -16.59 11.35
CA ALA A 78 -2.28 -17.50 10.27
C ALA A 78 -1.34 -18.71 10.17
N PHE A 79 -0.02 -18.45 10.22
CA PHE A 79 0.99 -19.50 10.12
C PHE A 79 0.96 -20.47 11.30
N ILE A 80 0.76 -19.97 12.52
CA ILE A 80 0.58 -20.82 13.71
C ILE A 80 -0.65 -21.70 13.58
N GLY A 81 -1.78 -21.14 13.11
CA GLY A 81 -3.01 -21.90 12.85
C GLY A 81 -2.82 -22.98 11.79
N MET A 82 -2.07 -22.68 10.72
CA MET A 82 -1.73 -23.65 9.69
C MET A 82 -0.83 -24.78 10.21
N LEU A 83 0.17 -24.47 11.02
CA LEU A 83 1.02 -25.48 11.66
C LEU A 83 0.22 -26.41 12.56
N ALA A 84 -0.67 -25.85 13.39
CA ALA A 84 -1.54 -26.63 14.26
C ALA A 84 -2.44 -27.59 13.45
N PHE A 85 -3.02 -27.11 12.35
CA PHE A 85 -3.82 -27.92 11.45
C PHE A 85 -3.03 -29.12 10.88
N VAL A 86 -1.84 -28.87 10.32
CA VAL A 86 -0.98 -29.92 9.76
C VAL A 86 -0.58 -30.95 10.83
N THR A 87 -0.31 -30.51 12.07
CA THR A 87 0.04 -31.46 13.15
C THR A 87 -1.12 -32.39 13.53
N ILE A 88 -2.36 -31.91 13.50
CA ILE A 88 -3.52 -32.72 13.87
C ILE A 88 -3.83 -33.76 12.78
N GLU A 89 -3.77 -33.36 11.50
CA GLU A 89 -3.87 -34.30 10.37
C GLU A 89 -2.76 -35.36 10.44
N ALA A 90 -1.51 -34.94 10.68
CA ALA A 90 -0.36 -35.86 10.76
C ALA A 90 -0.44 -36.86 11.93
N LEU A 91 -1.07 -36.47 13.03
CA LEU A 91 -1.32 -37.33 14.20
C LEU A 91 -2.53 -38.27 14.00
N GLY A 92 -3.26 -38.15 12.89
CA GLY A 92 -4.41 -39.01 12.57
C GLY A 92 -5.57 -38.86 13.55
N LEU A 93 -5.71 -37.70 14.19
CA LEU A 93 -6.79 -37.39 15.14
C LEU A 93 -8.08 -36.93 14.43
N ASP A 94 -8.11 -36.99 13.09
CA ASP A 94 -9.27 -36.70 12.27
C ASP A 94 -10.37 -37.72 12.55
N THR A 95 -11.29 -37.33 13.41
CA THR A 95 -12.45 -38.12 13.78
C THR A 95 -13.60 -37.76 12.83
N PRO A 96 -14.11 -38.71 12.02
CA PRO A 96 -15.22 -38.44 11.09
C PRO A 96 -16.48 -37.97 11.85
N ASN A 97 -17.16 -36.93 11.36
CA ASN A 97 -18.35 -36.30 11.95
C ASN A 97 -18.12 -35.59 13.31
N SER A 98 -16.88 -35.28 13.64
CA SER A 98 -16.54 -34.48 14.81
C SER A 98 -16.76 -32.99 14.56
N ILE A 99 -16.99 -32.24 15.64
CA ILE A 99 -16.96 -30.76 15.64
C ILE A 99 -15.63 -30.24 15.02
N TYR A 100 -14.58 -31.06 15.07
CA TYR A 100 -13.28 -30.78 14.48
C TYR A 100 -13.33 -30.47 12.97
N GLU A 101 -14.13 -31.19 12.17
CA GLU A 101 -14.19 -31.00 10.71
C GLU A 101 -14.72 -29.61 10.33
N ASN A 102 -15.74 -29.14 11.06
CA ASN A 102 -16.29 -27.79 10.89
C ASN A 102 -15.30 -26.71 11.35
N ILE A 103 -14.55 -26.95 12.43
CA ILE A 103 -13.53 -26.03 12.95
C ILE A 103 -12.36 -25.93 11.96
N ALA A 104 -11.91 -27.07 11.43
CA ALA A 104 -10.87 -27.17 10.42
C ALA A 104 -11.24 -26.41 9.13
N GLY A 105 -12.45 -26.64 8.61
CA GLY A 105 -12.95 -25.93 7.43
C GLY A 105 -13.02 -24.41 7.64
N CYS A 106 -13.47 -23.96 8.81
CA CYS A 106 -13.45 -22.54 9.17
C CYS A 106 -12.01 -21.98 9.23
N GLY A 107 -11.07 -22.74 9.80
CA GLY A 107 -9.66 -22.35 9.90
C GLY A 107 -8.99 -22.18 8.53
N LEU A 108 -9.26 -23.09 7.59
CA LEU A 108 -8.79 -22.97 6.20
C LEU A 108 -9.37 -21.73 5.52
N GLY A 109 -10.67 -21.48 5.67
CA GLY A 109 -11.32 -20.29 5.12
C GLY A 109 -10.73 -18.97 5.63
N LEU A 110 -10.41 -18.89 6.93
CA LEU A 110 -9.74 -17.73 7.52
C LEU A 110 -8.32 -17.54 6.97
N ASN A 111 -7.56 -18.61 6.78
CA ASN A 111 -6.23 -18.55 6.17
C ASN A 111 -6.28 -18.01 4.73
N PHE A 112 -7.23 -18.49 3.91
CA PHE A 112 -7.46 -17.93 2.58
C PHE A 112 -7.85 -16.46 2.62
N GLY A 113 -8.71 -16.05 3.56
CA GLY A 113 -9.08 -14.65 3.77
C GLY A 113 -7.87 -13.75 4.07
N ILE A 114 -6.96 -14.20 4.93
CA ILE A 114 -5.73 -13.47 5.27
C ILE A 114 -4.80 -13.34 4.05
N LEU A 115 -4.65 -14.39 3.24
CA LEU A 115 -3.87 -14.35 2.01
C LEU A 115 -4.42 -13.33 1.00
N ILE A 116 -5.75 -13.25 0.86
CA ILE A 116 -6.39 -12.25 0.00
C ILE A 116 -6.10 -10.83 0.49
N VAL A 117 -6.19 -10.57 1.79
CA VAL A 117 -5.88 -9.26 2.38
C VAL A 117 -4.41 -8.86 2.12
N ILE A 118 -3.48 -9.80 2.29
CA ILE A 118 -2.05 -9.58 2.02
C ILE A 118 -1.81 -9.29 0.54
N ALA A 119 -2.42 -10.07 -0.36
CA ALA A 119 -2.31 -9.87 -1.80
C ALA A 119 -2.88 -8.51 -2.24
N MET A 120 -4.00 -8.09 -1.67
CA MET A 120 -4.60 -6.77 -1.92
C MET A 120 -3.72 -5.61 -1.43
N TYR A 121 -3.02 -5.79 -0.31
CA TYR A 121 -2.07 -4.81 0.20
C TYR A 121 -0.84 -4.69 -0.71
N LEU A 122 -0.21 -5.81 -1.06
CA LEU A 122 0.99 -5.84 -1.92
C LEU A 122 0.73 -5.31 -3.33
N SER A 123 -0.41 -5.67 -3.92
CA SER A 123 -0.77 -5.25 -5.28
C SER A 123 -1.19 -3.78 -5.39
N GLY A 124 -1.35 -3.08 -4.26
CA GLY A 124 -1.90 -1.72 -4.24
C GLY A 124 -3.31 -1.63 -4.83
N ILE A 125 -4.01 -2.77 -4.96
CA ILE A 125 -5.37 -2.84 -5.52
C ILE A 125 -6.33 -1.98 -4.71
N LEU A 126 -6.13 -1.88 -3.39
CA LEU A 126 -6.90 -0.99 -2.52
C LEU A 126 -6.79 0.49 -2.95
N THR A 127 -5.60 0.94 -3.31
CA THR A 127 -5.35 2.29 -3.82
C THR A 127 -6.07 2.50 -5.15
N LYS A 128 -5.93 1.55 -6.09
CA LYS A 128 -6.63 1.58 -7.39
C LYS A 128 -8.16 1.57 -7.26
N ILE A 129 -8.72 0.81 -6.31
CA ILE A 129 -10.17 0.78 -6.07
C ILE A 129 -10.65 2.13 -5.53
N LYS A 130 -9.89 2.74 -4.61
CA LYS A 130 -10.20 4.07 -4.09
C LYS A 130 -10.20 5.12 -5.20
N GLU A 131 -9.18 5.13 -6.05
CA GLU A 131 -9.07 6.04 -7.21
C GLU A 131 -10.26 5.88 -8.16
N ARG A 132 -10.66 4.65 -8.50
CA ARG A 132 -11.84 4.38 -9.34
C ARG A 132 -13.16 4.85 -8.74
N ARG A 133 -13.29 4.80 -7.41
CA ARG A 133 -14.50 5.34 -6.73
C ARG A 133 -14.53 6.86 -6.77
N MET A 134 -13.38 7.51 -6.59
CA MET A 134 -13.26 8.97 -6.65
C MET A 134 -13.56 9.51 -8.05
N THR A 135 -13.01 8.88 -9.10
CA THR A 135 -13.31 9.27 -10.50
C THR A 135 -14.79 9.10 -10.84
N ARG A 136 -15.43 8.00 -10.41
CA ARG A 136 -16.87 7.80 -10.60
C ARG A 136 -17.74 8.81 -9.85
N LYS A 137 -17.33 9.26 -8.66
CA LYS A 137 -18.05 10.27 -7.89
C LYS A 137 -17.94 11.64 -8.56
N ASN A 138 -16.75 12.02 -9.02
CA ASN A 138 -16.54 13.29 -9.72
C ASN A 138 -17.31 13.33 -11.05
N ALA A 139 -17.33 12.23 -11.80
CA ALA A 139 -18.11 12.11 -13.04
C ALA A 139 -19.64 12.14 -12.84
N ARG A 140 -20.14 11.96 -11.61
CA ARG A 140 -21.57 12.06 -11.27
C ARG A 140 -21.99 13.47 -10.82
N ASN A 141 -21.03 14.31 -10.47
CA ASN A 141 -21.24 15.66 -9.95
C ASN A 141 -20.94 16.74 -11.01
N MET A 142 -20.78 16.33 -12.27
CA MET A 142 -20.50 17.15 -13.44
C MET A 142 -21.62 16.92 -14.45
#